data_AF-A0A6B1BQF9-F1
#
_entry.id   AF-A0A6B1BQF9-F1
#
_cell.length_a   1.000
_cell.length_b   1.000
_cell.length_c   1.000
_cell.angle_alpha   90.00
_cell.angle_beta   90.00
_cell.angle_gamma   90.00
#
_symmetry.space_group_name_H-M   'P 1'
#
loop_
_entity.id
_entity.type
_entity.pdbx_description
1 polymer ?
#
loop_
_entity_poly.entity_id
_entity_poly.type
_entity_poly.pdbx_seq_one_letter_code
_entity_poly.pdbx_strand_id
1 'polypeptide(L)'
;MAHRNFDQEKRLNAIEIFKMDKSVLSVTSLSEESDEKAYWHAKTPHERLEAIELMRRIKYGYDPATTRIQRVLEVVQLKQNEQASRRHKDLDD
;
A
#
# COMPACT_ATOMS: atom_id res chain seq x y z
N MET A 1 7.33 -0.81 -37.38
CA MET A 1 8.16 -0.91 -36.17
C MET A 1 7.27 -0.86 -34.94
N ALA A 2 7.21 -1.99 -34.23
CA ALA A 2 6.28 -2.28 -33.15
C ALA A 2 6.60 -1.49 -31.88
N HIS A 3 5.67 -0.63 -31.43
CA HIS A 3 5.72 0.07 -30.14
C HIS A 3 4.59 -0.37 -29.19
N ARG A 4 3.94 -1.50 -29.49
CA ARG A 4 3.10 -2.20 -28.52
C ARG A 4 3.90 -3.39 -28.04
N ASN A 5 4.01 -3.60 -26.71
CA ASN A 5 3.73 -4.90 -26.07
C ASN A 5 4.28 -5.05 -24.64
N PHE A 6 5.20 -4.23 -24.15
CA PHE A 6 5.77 -4.51 -22.81
C PHE A 6 4.81 -4.18 -21.65
N ASP A 7 4.05 -3.10 -21.77
CA ASP A 7 3.20 -2.59 -20.68
C ASP A 7 1.83 -3.30 -20.58
N GLN A 8 1.37 -3.91 -21.68
CA GLN A 8 0.13 -4.69 -21.68
C GLN A 8 0.32 -6.12 -21.14
N GLU A 9 1.44 -6.78 -21.41
CA GLU A 9 1.74 -8.11 -20.87
C GLU A 9 1.84 -8.11 -19.33
N LYS A 10 2.42 -7.05 -18.73
CA LYS A 10 2.47 -6.90 -17.27
C LYS A 10 1.08 -6.73 -16.63
N ARG A 11 0.17 -6.02 -17.29
CA ARG A 11 -1.22 -5.84 -16.81
C ARG A 11 -2.02 -7.15 -16.83
N LEU A 12 -1.78 -8.02 -17.81
CA LEU A 12 -2.42 -9.33 -17.90
C LEU A 12 -1.98 -10.26 -16.77
N ASN A 13 -0.70 -10.21 -16.38
CA ASN A 13 -0.16 -11.03 -15.29
C ASN A 13 -0.68 -10.67 -13.89
N ALA A 14 -1.05 -9.43 -13.62
CA ALA A 14 -1.54 -9.04 -12.28
C ALA A 14 -2.95 -9.59 -11.98
N ILE A 15 -3.77 -9.81 -13.02
CA ILE A 15 -5.16 -10.26 -12.89
C ILE A 15 -5.24 -11.79 -12.89
N GLU A 16 -4.35 -12.47 -13.61
CA GLU A 16 -4.22 -13.95 -13.58
C GLU A 16 -4.02 -14.50 -12.16
N ILE A 17 -3.30 -13.78 -11.28
CA ILE A 17 -3.04 -14.17 -9.88
C ILE A 17 -4.32 -14.10 -9.01
N PHE A 18 -5.34 -13.33 -9.44
CA PHE A 18 -6.59 -13.13 -8.71
C PHE A 18 -7.79 -13.64 -9.51
N LYS A 19 -7.72 -14.89 -9.97
CA LYS A 19 -8.86 -15.56 -10.61
C LYS A 19 -9.99 -15.72 -9.59
N MET A 20 -11.02 -14.90 -9.74
CA MET A 20 -12.22 -14.95 -8.91
C MET A 20 -12.96 -16.28 -9.11
N ASP A 21 -13.32 -16.94 -8.00
CA ASP A 21 -14.26 -18.06 -8.04
C ASP A 21 -15.66 -17.53 -8.38
N LYS A 22 -16.17 -17.93 -9.54
CA LYS A 22 -17.47 -17.49 -10.04
C LYS A 22 -18.62 -18.35 -9.52
N SER A 23 -18.33 -19.49 -8.87
CA SER A 23 -19.36 -20.37 -8.32
C SER A 23 -20.10 -19.76 -7.13
N VAL A 24 -19.49 -18.78 -6.45
CA VAL A 24 -20.05 -18.07 -5.30
C VAL A 24 -20.80 -16.78 -5.69
N LEU A 25 -20.89 -16.45 -6.97
CA LEU A 25 -21.64 -15.27 -7.42
C LEU A 25 -23.15 -15.52 -7.39
N SER A 26 -23.89 -14.57 -6.83
CA SER A 26 -25.34 -14.50 -6.90
C SER A 26 -25.77 -13.18 -7.56
N VAL A 27 -26.91 -13.21 -8.26
CA VAL A 27 -27.51 -12.00 -8.85
C VAL A 27 -28.72 -11.64 -8.00
N THR A 28 -28.74 -10.40 -7.50
CA THR A 28 -29.84 -9.87 -6.67
C THR A 28 -30.40 -8.58 -7.25
N SER A 29 -31.58 -8.18 -6.80
CA SER A 29 -32.21 -6.91 -7.14
C SER A 29 -31.50 -5.74 -6.44
N LEU A 30 -31.35 -4.61 -7.13
CA LEU A 30 -30.82 -3.38 -6.53
C LEU A 30 -31.75 -2.77 -5.47
N SER A 31 -33.02 -3.20 -5.42
CA SER A 31 -34.01 -2.74 -4.44
C SER A 31 -34.04 -3.58 -3.18
N GLU A 32 -33.32 -4.70 -3.15
CA GLU A 32 -33.21 -5.57 -1.98
C GLU A 32 -32.02 -5.13 -1.10
N GLU A 33 -32.11 -5.43 0.20
CA GLU A 33 -31.03 -5.14 1.15
C GLU A 33 -29.80 -6.00 0.82
N SER A 34 -28.62 -5.36 0.82
CA SER A 34 -27.36 -6.01 0.48
C SER A 34 -26.85 -6.90 1.63
N ASP A 35 -26.40 -8.11 1.32
CA ASP A 35 -25.76 -9.02 2.28
C ASP A 35 -24.26 -8.69 2.51
N GLU A 36 -23.70 -7.73 1.76
CA GLU A 36 -22.30 -7.32 1.83
C GLU A 36 -21.87 -6.99 3.26
N LYS A 37 -22.73 -6.26 4.00
CA LYS A 37 -22.42 -5.87 5.38
C LYS A 37 -22.26 -7.09 6.28
N ALA A 38 -23.19 -8.05 6.18
CA ALA A 38 -23.14 -9.28 6.95
C ALA A 38 -21.91 -10.13 6.57
N TYR A 39 -21.64 -10.24 5.26
CA TYR A 39 -20.45 -10.91 4.74
C TYR A 39 -19.16 -10.34 5.32
N TRP A 40 -18.98 -9.01 5.27
CA TRP A 40 -17.78 -8.37 5.80
C TRP A 40 -17.67 -8.55 7.32
N HIS A 41 -18.78 -8.46 8.06
CA HIS A 41 -18.78 -8.70 9.50
C HIS A 41 -18.35 -10.13 9.88
N ALA A 42 -18.66 -11.13 9.05
CA ALA A 42 -18.23 -12.51 9.26
C ALA A 42 -16.72 -12.75 9.01
N LYS A 43 -16.04 -11.85 8.28
CA LYS A 43 -14.59 -11.95 8.04
C LYS A 43 -13.76 -11.45 9.21
N THR A 44 -12.60 -12.04 9.39
CA THR A 44 -11.59 -11.59 10.35
C THR A 44 -11.01 -10.23 9.94
N PRO A 45 -10.45 -9.46 10.89
CA PRO A 45 -9.76 -8.21 10.57
C PRO A 45 -8.63 -8.39 9.55
N HIS A 46 -7.93 -9.52 9.58
CA HIS A 46 -6.83 -9.81 8.66
C HIS A 46 -7.32 -9.96 7.22
N GLU A 47 -8.34 -10.80 6.98
CA GLU A 47 -8.93 -11.00 5.65
C GLU A 47 -9.47 -9.68 5.05
N ARG A 48 -10.04 -8.80 5.89
CA ARG A 48 -10.50 -7.48 5.44
C ARG A 48 -9.34 -6.61 4.99
N LEU A 49 -8.21 -6.63 5.71
CA LEU A 49 -7.01 -5.88 5.33
C LEU A 49 -6.42 -6.40 4.01
N GLU A 50 -6.38 -7.72 3.82
CA GLU A 50 -5.93 -8.33 2.56
C GLU A 50 -6.81 -7.91 1.38
N ALA A 51 -8.14 -7.93 1.56
CA ALA A 51 -9.08 -7.48 0.54
C ALA A 51 -8.89 -6.00 0.18
N ILE A 52 -8.64 -5.13 1.18
CA ILE A 52 -8.37 -3.71 0.95
C ILE A 52 -7.07 -3.51 0.18
N GLU A 53 -5.99 -4.23 0.53
CA GLU A 53 -4.73 -4.12 -0.20
C GLU A 53 -4.85 -4.62 -1.64
N LEU A 54 -5.63 -5.68 -1.87
CA LEU A 54 -5.97 -6.12 -3.23
C LEU A 54 -6.67 -5.01 -4.03
N MET A 55 -7.73 -4.41 -3.46
CA MET A 55 -8.44 -3.30 -4.10
C MET A 55 -7.53 -2.10 -4.38
N ARG A 56 -6.63 -1.78 -3.44
CA ARG A 56 -5.62 -0.72 -3.61
C ARG A 56 -4.71 -1.03 -4.79
N ARG A 57 -4.19 -2.26 -4.90
CA ARG A 57 -3.29 -2.66 -5.98
C ARG A 57 -3.97 -2.59 -7.36
N ILE A 58 -5.23 -3.03 -7.43
CA ILE A 58 -6.05 -2.96 -8.65
C ILE A 58 -6.28 -1.50 -9.05
N LYS A 59 -6.75 -0.66 -8.11
CA LYS A 59 -7.13 0.73 -8.39
C LYS A 59 -5.95 1.60 -8.85
N TYR A 60 -4.78 1.39 -8.27
CA TYR A 60 -3.59 2.21 -8.56
C TYR A 60 -2.64 1.58 -9.57
N GLY A 61 -2.98 0.43 -10.16
CA GLY A 61 -2.16 -0.21 -11.19
C GLY A 61 -0.77 -0.57 -10.70
N TYR A 62 -0.69 -1.18 -9.52
CA TYR A 62 0.58 -1.42 -8.82
C TYR A 62 1.51 -2.33 -9.65
N ASP A 63 2.61 -1.77 -10.17
CA ASP A 63 3.72 -2.55 -10.73
C ASP A 63 4.55 -3.10 -9.55
N PRO A 64 4.70 -4.43 -9.40
CA PRO A 64 5.57 -5.00 -8.37
C PRO A 64 7.03 -4.51 -8.46
N ALA A 65 7.47 -3.90 -9.56
CA ALA A 65 8.79 -3.26 -9.70
C ALA A 65 8.88 -1.82 -9.12
N THR A 66 7.76 -1.19 -8.76
CA THR A 66 7.75 0.08 -8.00
C THR A 66 7.78 -0.16 -6.49
N THR A 67 8.13 -1.38 -6.07
CA THR A 67 8.21 -1.77 -4.67
C THR A 67 9.19 -0.86 -3.95
N ARG A 68 8.59 -0.04 -3.09
CA ARG A 68 9.20 0.67 -1.97
C ARG A 68 9.83 2.00 -2.37
N ILE A 69 9.21 3.10 -1.92
CA ILE A 69 9.93 4.36 -1.71
C ILE A 69 11.18 4.00 -0.90
N GLN A 70 12.34 4.18 -1.52
CA GLN A 70 13.63 3.94 -0.89
C GLN A 70 13.72 4.90 0.29
N ARG A 71 13.65 4.39 1.52
CA ARG A 71 13.85 5.21 2.72
C ARG A 71 15.33 5.52 2.84
N VAL A 72 15.79 6.57 2.16
CA VAL A 72 17.12 7.14 2.37
C VAL A 72 17.00 8.18 3.49
N LEU A 73 16.77 7.71 4.71
CA LEU A 73 16.94 8.54 5.89
C LEU A 73 18.33 8.25 6.44
N GLU A 74 19.22 9.24 6.38
CA GLU A 74 20.54 9.21 7.01
C GLU A 74 20.44 9.91 8.37
N VAL A 75 21.03 9.29 9.41
CA VAL A 75 21.19 9.92 10.73
C VAL A 75 22.47 10.75 10.69
N VAL A 76 22.35 12.08 10.67
CA VAL A 76 23.51 12.98 10.78
C VAL A 76 23.84 13.26 12.23
N GLN A 77 25.13 13.17 12.58
CA GLN A 77 25.61 13.48 13.93
C GLN A 77 25.75 14.99 14.08
N LEU A 78 25.03 15.58 15.03
CA LEU A 78 25.09 17.01 15.32
C LEU A 78 26.49 17.37 15.79
N LYS A 79 27.23 18.18 15.03
CA LYS A 79 28.51 18.75 15.51
C LYS A 79 28.21 19.63 16.72
N GLN A 80 28.91 19.38 17.83
CA GLN A 80 28.82 20.24 19.00
C GLN A 80 29.20 21.67 18.61
N ASN A 81 28.28 22.61 18.87
CA ASN A 81 28.55 24.01 18.66
C ASN A 81 29.43 24.51 19.80
N GLU A 82 30.73 24.72 19.54
CA GLU A 82 31.67 25.25 20.54
C GLU A 82 31.23 26.60 21.12
N GLN A 83 30.51 27.42 20.33
CA GLN A 83 29.99 28.71 20.81
C GLN A 83 28.87 28.55 21.84
N ALA A 84 28.09 27.46 21.77
CA ALA A 84 27.07 27.15 22.76
C ALA A 84 27.68 26.53 24.03
N SER A 85 28.73 25.73 23.89
CA SER A 85 29.43 25.10 25.02
C SER A 85 30.18 26.11 25.90
N ARG A 86 30.72 27.19 25.32
CA ARG A 86 31.41 28.25 26.08
C ARG A 86 30.48 29.04 27.01
N ARG A 87 29.20 29.19 26.64
CA ARG A 87 28.21 29.95 27.45
C ARG A 87 27.87 29.30 28.80
N HIS A 88 28.12 28.00 28.97
CA HIS A 88 27.94 27.34 30.26
C HIS A 88 29.13 27.61 31.20
N LYS A 89 30.33 27.83 30.65
CA LYS A 89 31.55 27.94 31.46
C LYS A 89 31.66 29.25 32.23
N ASP A 90 30.97 30.30 31.75
CA ASP A 90 30.98 31.64 32.34
C ASP A 90 29.97 31.81 33.51
N LEU A 91 29.29 30.73 33.93
CA LEU A 91 28.34 30.73 35.04
C LEU A 91 28.90 30.10 36.33
N ASP A 92 30.11 29.55 36.28
CA ASP A 92 30.77 28.85 37.38
C ASP A 92 31.99 29.62 37.95
N ASP A 93 32.18 30.90 37.57
CA ASP A 93 33.19 31.83 38.13
C ASP A 93 32.55 32.90 39.03
#